data_AF-A0A1N7HV17-F1
#
_entry.id   AF-A0A1N7HV17-F1
#
_cell.length_a   1.000
_cell.length_b   1.000
_cell.length_c   1.000
_cell.angle_alpha   90.00
_cell.angle_beta   90.00
_cell.angle_gamma   90.00
#
_symmetry.space_group_name_H-M   'P 1'
#
loop_
_entity.id
_entity.type
_entity.pdbx_description
1 polymer ?
#
loop_
_entity_poly.entity_id
_entity_poly.type
_entity_poly.pdbx_seq_one_letter_code
_entity_poly.pdbx_strand_id
1 'polypeptide(L)'
;MEIILVLFLIAILCLFFYLIFKIIYWICEKKTRSIWALSIVGMWILVIIINFIFFTKMEFIQSKVYKNMYLIKNPINNRDSIQSSIKQICLQKMNNEFLGNEKKYKNYNSDSTSVWLNYDFDFYNYSDNWLGSNTAHFIENEEDDGGPTSIHFLSEIQNEKLASFRINYCKNDTINYYASITYHNKEREIKTDTIINKCLKISKIIVPKKPQIIGESGIAKGMVIEKQ
;
A
#
# COMPACT_ATOMS: atom_id res chain seq x y z
N MET A 1 -26.85 40.27 9.54
CA MET A 1 -27.57 39.10 10.09
C MET A 1 -26.61 38.07 10.68
N GLU A 2 -25.44 37.85 10.08
CA GLU A 2 -24.43 36.89 10.56
C GLU A 2 -23.92 37.16 11.99
N ILE A 3 -23.65 38.42 12.35
CA ILE A 3 -23.16 38.78 13.70
C ILE A 3 -24.19 38.43 14.79
N ILE A 4 -25.48 38.63 14.52
CA ILE A 4 -26.57 38.32 15.47
C ILE A 4 -26.68 36.80 15.66
N LEU A 5 -26.53 36.03 14.58
CA LEU A 5 -26.55 34.57 14.62
C LEU A 5 -25.36 34.01 15.42
N VAL A 6 -24.17 34.57 15.25
CA VAL A 6 -22.97 34.18 16.04
C VAL A 6 -23.17 34.48 17.52
N LEU A 7 -23.67 35.67 17.88
CA LEU A 7 -23.95 36.02 19.28
C LEU A 7 -25.01 35.10 19.91
N PHE A 8 -26.04 34.74 19.15
CA PHE A 8 -27.06 33.79 19.58
C PHE A 8 -26.49 32.39 19.83
N LEU A 9 -25.62 31.89 18.95
CA LEU A 9 -24.94 30.61 19.14
C LEU A 9 -24.05 30.60 20.39
N ILE A 10 -23.31 31.69 20.65
CA ILE A 10 -22.49 31.84 21.86
C ILE A 10 -23.37 31.81 23.11
N ALA A 11 -24.51 32.50 23.11
CA ALA A 11 -25.44 32.50 24.23
C ALA A 11 -26.00 31.08 24.53
N ILE A 12 -26.36 30.32 23.49
CA ILE A 12 -26.78 28.92 23.62
C ILE A 12 -25.66 28.07 24.21
N LEU A 13 -24.42 28.23 23.73
CA LEU A 13 -23.27 27.50 24.22
C LEU A 13 -23.00 27.79 25.71
N CYS A 14 -23.07 29.05 26.14
CA CYS A 14 -22.95 29.44 27.54
C CYS A 14 -24.06 28.84 28.41
N LEU A 15 -25.31 28.87 27.94
CA LEU A 15 -26.44 28.26 28.63
C LEU A 15 -26.25 26.74 28.78
N PHE A 16 -25.78 26.08 27.73
CA PHE A 16 -25.48 24.64 27.75
C PHE A 16 -24.41 24.29 28.79
N PHE A 17 -23.30 25.03 28.83
CA PHE A 17 -22.26 24.83 29.84
C PHE A 17 -22.75 25.06 31.26
N TYR A 18 -23.58 26.08 31.48
CA TYR A 18 -24.19 26.35 32.78
C TYR A 18 -25.07 25.18 33.24
N LEU A 19 -25.87 24.60 32.33
CA LEU A 19 -26.71 23.44 32.64
C LEU A 19 -25.86 22.21 32.98
N ILE A 20 -24.79 21.93 32.23
CA ILE A 20 -23.85 20.83 32.53
C ILE A 20 -23.27 21.02 33.94
N PHE A 21 -22.77 22.22 34.25
CA PHE A 21 -22.18 22.51 35.55
C PHE A 21 -23.19 22.27 36.68
N LYS A 22 -24.43 22.73 36.51
CA LYS A 22 -25.51 22.54 37.49
C LYS A 22 -25.84 21.06 37.70
N ILE A 23 -25.86 20.27 36.62
CA ILE A 23 -26.09 18.81 36.67
C ILE A 23 -24.94 18.13 37.42
N ILE A 24 -23.68 18.44 37.09
CA ILE A 24 -22.51 17.88 37.77
C ILE A 24 -22.56 18.21 39.27
N TYR A 25 -22.83 19.47 39.62
CA TYR A 25 -22.95 19.90 41.01
C TYR A 25 -24.04 19.11 41.76
N TRP A 26 -25.22 18.96 41.15
CA TRP A 26 -26.34 18.21 41.71
C TRP A 26 -26.05 16.70 41.88
N ILE A 27 -25.25 16.12 40.99
CA ILE A 27 -24.78 14.72 41.09
C ILE A 27 -23.79 14.59 42.26
N CYS A 28 -22.87 15.54 42.41
CA CYS A 28 -21.85 15.53 43.46
C CYS A 28 -22.42 15.80 44.87
N GLU A 29 -23.56 16.49 44.97
CA GLU A 29 -24.19 16.85 46.26
C GLU A 29 -24.53 15.63 47.14
N LYS A 30 -24.90 14.48 46.53
CA LYS A 30 -25.23 13.26 47.26
C LYS A 30 -24.31 12.11 46.88
N LYS A 31 -23.67 11.50 47.88
CA LYS A 31 -22.81 10.32 47.70
C LYS A 31 -23.50 9.21 46.90
N THR A 32 -24.78 8.94 47.16
CA THR A 32 -25.56 7.94 46.40
C THR A 32 -25.66 8.28 44.91
N ARG A 33 -25.98 9.54 44.56
CA ARG A 33 -26.11 9.99 43.17
C ARG A 33 -24.77 9.94 42.43
N SER A 34 -23.70 10.34 43.11
CA SER A 34 -22.34 10.27 42.59
C SER A 34 -21.92 8.83 42.28
N ILE A 35 -22.21 7.88 43.18
CA ILE A 35 -21.92 6.44 42.94
C ILE A 35 -22.68 5.93 41.72
N TRP A 36 -23.99 6.20 41.62
CA TRP A 36 -24.79 5.77 40.47
C TRP A 36 -24.29 6.37 39.15
N ALA A 37 -23.95 7.66 39.13
CA ALA A 37 -23.41 8.32 37.94
C ALA A 37 -22.07 7.69 37.51
N LEU A 38 -21.16 7.42 38.46
CA LEU A 38 -19.89 6.76 38.19
C LEU A 38 -20.09 5.35 37.62
N SER A 39 -21.06 4.59 38.14
CA SER A 39 -21.38 3.26 37.60
C SER A 39 -21.89 3.33 36.16
N ILE A 40 -22.77 4.28 35.83
CA ILE A 40 -23.29 4.47 34.47
C ILE A 40 -22.16 4.86 33.52
N VAL A 41 -21.32 5.84 33.90
CA VAL A 41 -20.18 6.28 33.09
C VAL A 41 -19.18 5.14 32.89
N GLY A 42 -18.87 4.38 33.94
CA GLY A 42 -17.99 3.21 33.85
C GLY A 42 -18.55 2.14 32.91
N MET A 43 -19.85 1.87 32.97
CA MET A 43 -20.51 0.93 32.06
C MET A 43 -20.44 1.41 30.60
N TRP A 44 -20.66 2.71 30.37
CA TRP A 44 -20.52 3.32 29.04
C TRP A 44 -19.10 3.20 28.48
N ILE A 45 -18.09 3.49 29.31
CA ILE A 45 -16.68 3.35 28.93
C ILE A 45 -16.35 1.89 28.58
N LEU A 46 -16.84 0.93 29.37
CA LEU A 46 -16.66 -0.49 29.08
C LEU A 46 -17.27 -0.90 27.74
N VAL A 47 -18.49 -0.44 27.43
CA VAL A 47 -19.13 -0.69 26.12
C VAL A 47 -18.29 -0.13 24.98
N ILE A 48 -17.75 1.09 25.13
CA ILE A 48 -16.87 1.69 24.13
C ILE A 48 -15.59 0.87 23.95
N ILE A 49 -14.95 0.45 25.03
CA ILE A 49 -13.71 -0.36 24.99
C ILE A 49 -13.98 -1.71 24.32
N ILE A 50 -15.07 -2.39 24.67
CA ILE A 50 -15.46 -3.66 24.06
C ILE A 50 -15.74 -3.46 22.57
N ASN A 51 -16.48 -2.42 22.20
CA ASN A 51 -16.72 -2.07 20.81
C ASN A 51 -15.39 -1.84 20.05
N PHE A 52 -14.50 -1.06 20.64
CA PHE A 52 -13.22 -0.72 20.03
C PHE A 52 -12.33 -1.96 19.81
N ILE A 53 -12.25 -2.86 20.79
CA ILE A 53 -11.38 -4.05 20.74
C ILE A 53 -11.97 -5.14 19.84
N PHE A 54 -13.27 -5.41 19.94
CA PHE A 54 -13.88 -6.58 19.29
C PHE A 54 -14.59 -6.27 17.96
N PHE A 55 -15.09 -5.04 17.81
CA PHE A 55 -15.96 -4.68 16.68
C PHE A 55 -15.29 -3.75 15.68
N THR A 56 -14.23 -3.03 16.05
CA THR A 56 -13.38 -2.31 15.09
C THR A 56 -12.56 -3.32 14.29
N LYS A 57 -13.16 -3.86 13.23
CA LYS A 57 -12.49 -4.78 12.32
C LYS A 57 -11.67 -3.98 11.31
N MET A 58 -10.54 -4.57 10.91
CA MET A 58 -9.76 -4.07 9.78
C MET A 58 -10.55 -4.29 8.50
N GLU A 59 -10.70 -3.23 7.72
CA GLU A 59 -11.47 -3.23 6.48
C GLU A 59 -10.60 -2.83 5.31
N PHE A 60 -10.78 -3.50 4.18
CA PHE A 60 -10.13 -3.17 2.92
C PHE A 60 -11.15 -2.53 1.99
N ILE A 61 -10.93 -1.27 1.67
CA ILE A 61 -11.80 -0.47 0.81
C ILE A 61 -11.09 -0.30 -0.52
N GLN A 62 -11.64 -0.88 -1.58
CA GLN A 62 -11.13 -0.65 -2.93
C GLN A 62 -11.62 0.70 -3.43
N SER A 63 -10.74 1.48 -4.05
CA SER A 63 -11.15 2.70 -4.75
C SER A 63 -12.06 2.35 -5.95
N LYS A 64 -13.13 3.14 -6.12
CA LYS A 64 -14.01 3.04 -7.29
C LYS A 64 -13.35 3.59 -8.55
N VAL A 65 -12.44 4.54 -8.36
CA VAL A 65 -11.72 5.26 -9.41
C VAL A 65 -10.44 4.51 -9.80
N TYR A 66 -9.58 4.24 -8.82
CA TYR A 66 -8.33 3.52 -9.01
C TYR A 66 -8.50 2.06 -8.66
N LYS A 67 -8.81 1.22 -9.65
CA LYS A 67 -9.04 -0.23 -9.44
C LYS A 67 -7.85 -0.96 -8.82
N ASN A 68 -6.64 -0.43 -8.98
CA ASN A 68 -5.41 -0.96 -8.39
C ASN A 68 -5.14 -0.45 -6.97
N MET A 69 -5.96 0.44 -6.41
CA MET A 69 -5.74 1.06 -5.11
C MET A 69 -6.68 0.50 -4.04
N TYR A 70 -6.10 0.16 -2.90
CA TYR A 70 -6.80 -0.30 -1.70
C TYR A 70 -6.45 0.59 -0.51
N LEU A 71 -7.46 0.95 0.28
CA LEU A 71 -7.31 1.64 1.55
C LEU A 71 -7.59 0.68 2.69
N ILE A 72 -6.73 0.68 3.70
CA ILE A 72 -6.86 -0.15 4.89
C ILE A 72 -7.37 0.72 6.03
N LYS A 73 -8.62 0.48 6.44
CA LYS A 73 -9.26 1.18 7.57
C LYS A 73 -9.12 0.35 8.83
N ASN A 74 -8.85 1.03 9.94
CA ASN A 74 -8.63 0.43 11.26
C ASN A 74 -7.58 -0.70 11.25
N PRO A 75 -6.34 -0.42 10.82
CA PRO A 75 -5.29 -1.43 10.81
C PRO A 75 -5.06 -1.99 12.23
N ILE A 76 -4.96 -3.31 12.35
CA ILE A 76 -4.62 -3.97 13.61
C ILE A 76 -3.21 -3.53 14.00
N ASN A 77 -2.98 -3.14 15.26
CA ASN A 77 -1.66 -2.66 15.72
C ASN A 77 -0.51 -3.67 15.51
N ASN A 78 -0.81 -4.93 15.23
CA ASN A 78 0.17 -5.94 14.85
C ASN A 78 0.48 -5.88 13.35
N ARG A 79 1.69 -5.40 13.02
CA ARG A 79 2.20 -5.31 11.65
C ARG A 79 2.18 -6.65 10.90
N ASP A 80 2.53 -7.75 11.55
CA ASP A 80 2.55 -9.07 10.90
C ASP A 80 1.14 -9.50 10.47
N SER A 81 0.13 -9.10 11.24
CA SER A 81 -1.29 -9.38 10.92
C SER A 81 -1.75 -8.59 9.69
N ILE A 82 -1.34 -7.33 9.57
CA ILE A 82 -1.60 -6.50 8.38
C ILE A 82 -0.92 -7.13 7.16
N GLN A 83 0.38 -7.43 7.25
CA GLN A 83 1.14 -8.00 6.14
C GLN A 83 0.56 -9.35 5.67
N SER A 84 0.16 -10.21 6.62
CA SER A 84 -0.51 -11.48 6.31
C SER A 84 -1.82 -11.26 5.55
N SER A 85 -2.63 -10.28 5.97
CA SER A 85 -3.91 -9.98 5.34
C SER A 85 -3.75 -9.39 3.94
N ILE A 86 -2.80 -8.47 3.75
CA ILE A 86 -2.44 -7.93 2.43
C ILE A 86 -2.01 -9.08 1.51
N LYS A 87 -1.15 -9.98 2.00
CA LYS A 87 -0.69 -11.16 1.25
C LYS A 87 -1.86 -12.06 0.81
N GLN A 88 -2.85 -12.29 1.68
CA GLN A 88 -4.03 -13.07 1.35
C GLN A 88 -4.86 -12.43 0.24
N ILE A 89 -5.09 -11.11 0.28
CA ILE A 89 -5.81 -10.38 -0.77
C ILE A 89 -5.07 -10.48 -2.11
N CYS A 90 -3.75 -10.25 -2.11
CA CYS A 90 -2.95 -10.35 -3.33
C CYS A 90 -3.03 -11.75 -3.94
N LEU A 91 -2.93 -12.80 -3.13
CA LEU A 91 -3.08 -14.19 -3.56
C LEU A 91 -4.47 -14.47 -4.14
N GLN A 92 -5.52 -14.04 -3.45
CA GLN A 92 -6.90 -14.23 -3.89
C GLN A 92 -7.16 -13.53 -5.23
N LYS A 93 -6.80 -12.26 -5.36
CA LYS A 93 -6.99 -11.51 -6.61
C LYS A 93 -6.20 -12.12 -7.75
N MET A 94 -4.92 -12.42 -7.53
CA MET A 94 -4.09 -13.05 -8.56
C MET A 94 -4.66 -14.41 -9.00
N ASN A 95 -5.15 -15.24 -8.08
CA ASN A 95 -5.76 -16.52 -8.45
C ASN A 95 -7.05 -16.34 -9.26
N ASN A 96 -7.85 -15.33 -8.95
CA ASN A 96 -9.15 -15.10 -9.59
C ASN A 96 -9.04 -14.35 -10.92
N GLU A 97 -8.13 -13.37 -11.01
CA GLU A 97 -8.06 -12.43 -12.13
C GLU A 97 -6.90 -12.71 -13.08
N PHE A 98 -5.74 -13.13 -12.55
CA PHE A 98 -4.50 -13.24 -13.32
C PHE A 98 -4.24 -14.66 -13.84
N LEU A 99 -4.33 -15.68 -12.98
CA LEU A 99 -4.05 -17.08 -13.37
C LEU A 99 -5.06 -17.56 -14.43
N GLY A 100 -4.53 -18.04 -15.57
CA GLY A 100 -5.34 -18.45 -16.73
C GLY A 100 -5.74 -17.32 -17.67
N ASN A 101 -5.52 -16.06 -17.29
CA ASN A 101 -5.82 -14.86 -18.09
C ASN A 101 -4.57 -13.99 -18.30
N GLU A 102 -3.37 -14.57 -18.23
CA GLU A 102 -2.10 -13.84 -18.21
C GLU A 102 -1.91 -12.95 -19.45
N LYS A 103 -2.46 -13.38 -20.59
CA LYS A 103 -2.42 -12.64 -21.86
C LYS A 103 -3.05 -11.25 -21.77
N LYS A 104 -4.12 -11.09 -20.98
CA LYS A 104 -4.85 -9.82 -20.81
C LYS A 104 -3.97 -8.71 -20.22
N TYR A 105 -3.00 -9.11 -19.41
CA TYR A 105 -2.14 -8.19 -18.67
C TYR A 105 -0.77 -8.00 -19.35
N LYS A 106 -0.54 -8.64 -20.50
CA LYS A 106 0.65 -8.38 -21.31
C LYS A 106 0.48 -7.04 -22.01
N ASN A 107 1.40 -6.13 -21.74
CA ASN A 107 1.50 -4.89 -22.47
C ASN A 107 2.82 -4.89 -23.25
N TYR A 108 2.75 -4.39 -24.47
CA TYR A 108 3.88 -4.32 -25.40
C TYR A 108 4.31 -2.87 -25.49
N ASN A 109 5.62 -2.64 -25.50
CA ASN A 109 6.11 -1.33 -25.84
C ASN A 109 5.70 -0.94 -27.27
N SER A 110 5.74 0.36 -27.59
CA SER A 110 5.40 0.89 -28.92
C SER A 110 6.22 0.27 -30.06
N ASP A 111 7.45 -0.15 -29.77
CA ASP A 111 8.35 -0.86 -30.69
C ASP A 111 8.26 -2.39 -30.58
N SER A 112 7.39 -2.92 -29.72
CA SER A 112 7.18 -4.36 -29.43
C SER A 112 8.43 -5.13 -29.01
N THR A 113 9.52 -4.45 -28.65
CA THR A 113 10.80 -5.09 -28.29
C THR A 113 10.82 -5.59 -26.84
N SER A 114 9.96 -5.03 -25.99
CA SER A 114 9.82 -5.42 -24.59
C SER A 114 8.36 -5.66 -24.23
N VAL A 115 8.14 -6.68 -23.40
CA VAL A 115 6.83 -7.06 -22.86
C VAL A 115 6.90 -6.91 -21.36
N TRP A 116 5.93 -6.20 -20.78
CA TRP A 116 5.76 -6.12 -19.33
C TRP A 116 4.36 -6.58 -18.92
N LEU A 117 4.20 -6.90 -17.63
CA LEU A 117 2.91 -7.23 -17.05
C LEU A 117 2.35 -5.99 -16.37
N ASN A 118 1.18 -5.54 -16.82
CA ASN A 118 0.45 -4.45 -16.19
C ASN A 118 -0.52 -5.03 -15.15
N TYR A 119 0.04 -5.52 -14.04
CA TYR A 119 -0.73 -6.08 -12.93
C TYR A 119 -0.06 -5.75 -11.59
N ASP A 120 -0.49 -4.62 -11.04
CA ASP A 120 -0.02 -4.04 -9.79
C ASP A 120 -1.20 -3.65 -8.90
N PHE A 121 -0.96 -3.67 -7.58
CA PHE A 121 -1.89 -3.14 -6.59
C PHE A 121 -1.13 -2.37 -5.52
N ASP A 122 -1.67 -1.24 -5.09
CA ASP A 122 -1.12 -0.45 -4.01
C ASP A 122 -2.09 -0.40 -2.82
N PHE A 123 -1.51 -0.48 -1.63
CA PHE A 123 -2.24 -0.47 -0.37
C PHE A 123 -1.79 0.75 0.45
N TYR A 124 -2.75 1.55 0.90
CA TYR A 124 -2.53 2.74 1.71
C TYR A 124 -3.30 2.65 3.03
N ASN A 125 -2.85 3.37 4.05
CA ASN A 125 -3.70 3.63 5.21
C ASN A 125 -4.92 4.46 4.81
N TYR A 126 -6.08 4.14 5.37
CA TYR A 126 -7.24 5.01 5.30
C TYR A 126 -7.05 6.20 6.26
N SER A 127 -7.29 7.39 5.73
CA SER A 127 -7.29 8.66 6.46
C SER A 127 -8.33 9.58 5.85
N ASP A 128 -9.14 10.18 6.72
CA ASP A 128 -10.22 11.10 6.38
C ASP A 128 -10.07 12.35 7.25
N ASN A 129 -8.92 13.00 7.09
CA ASN A 129 -8.52 14.16 7.86
C ASN A 129 -8.34 15.35 6.94
N TRP A 130 -9.19 16.37 7.11
CA TRP A 130 -9.09 17.65 6.39
C TRP A 130 -7.73 18.34 6.54
N LEU A 131 -7.03 18.17 7.68
CA LEU A 131 -5.74 18.82 7.97
C LEU A 131 -4.50 17.93 7.71
N GLY A 132 -4.67 16.75 7.10
CA GLY A 132 -3.58 15.79 6.92
C GLY A 132 -3.71 15.02 5.61
N SER A 133 -3.19 13.79 5.57
CA SER A 133 -3.44 12.90 4.44
C SER A 133 -4.95 12.64 4.34
N ASN A 134 -5.52 12.87 3.16
CA ASN A 134 -6.92 12.57 2.87
C ASN A 134 -7.00 11.45 1.83
N THR A 135 -6.55 10.26 2.21
CA THR A 135 -6.57 9.10 1.30
C THR A 135 -8.00 8.67 0.97
N ALA A 136 -8.98 8.96 1.84
CA ALA A 136 -10.40 8.70 1.62
C ALA A 136 -10.95 9.42 0.38
N HIS A 137 -10.40 10.59 0.01
CA HIS A 137 -10.74 11.31 -1.22
C HIS A 137 -10.70 10.40 -2.45
N PHE A 138 -9.65 9.59 -2.55
CA PHE A 138 -9.41 8.72 -3.71
C PHE A 138 -10.32 7.49 -3.76
N ILE A 139 -11.25 7.30 -2.81
CA ILE A 139 -12.27 6.24 -2.91
C ILE A 139 -13.22 6.53 -4.06
N GLU A 140 -13.63 7.79 -4.20
CA GLU A 140 -14.69 8.21 -5.13
C GLU A 140 -14.23 9.25 -6.15
N ASN A 141 -13.06 9.88 -5.94
CA ASN A 141 -12.57 10.97 -6.77
C ASN A 141 -11.20 10.65 -7.39
N GLU A 142 -10.98 11.17 -8.59
CA GLU A 142 -9.66 11.24 -9.21
C GLU A 142 -8.79 12.32 -8.52
N GLU A 143 -7.50 12.32 -8.85
CA GLU A 143 -6.64 13.47 -8.57
C GLU A 143 -7.26 14.75 -9.14
N ASP A 144 -7.26 15.81 -8.34
CA ASP A 144 -7.75 17.12 -8.77
C ASP A 144 -6.54 18.05 -8.97
N ASP A 145 -6.28 18.40 -10.22
CA ASP A 145 -5.22 19.33 -10.61
C ASP A 145 -5.64 20.80 -10.52
N GLY A 146 -6.78 21.08 -9.87
CA GLY A 146 -7.58 22.32 -9.80
C GLY A 146 -6.91 23.64 -9.41
N GLY A 147 -5.61 23.78 -9.68
CA GLY A 147 -4.83 24.99 -9.62
C GLY A 147 -3.69 24.90 -8.62
N PRO A 148 -2.93 25.98 -8.42
CA PRO A 148 -1.81 26.05 -7.49
C PRO A 148 -2.18 25.83 -6.01
N THR A 149 -3.45 25.56 -5.69
CA THR A 149 -3.95 25.29 -4.34
C THR A 149 -4.67 23.95 -4.23
N SER A 150 -4.63 23.07 -5.23
CA SER A 150 -5.19 21.72 -5.08
C SER A 150 -4.30 20.87 -4.15
N ILE A 151 -4.94 20.10 -3.26
CA ILE A 151 -4.33 19.40 -2.11
C ILE A 151 -4.62 17.88 -2.19
N HIS A 152 -4.91 17.38 -3.39
CA HIS A 152 -5.42 16.02 -3.61
C HIS A 152 -4.64 15.31 -4.73
N PHE A 153 -3.32 15.19 -4.56
CA PHE A 153 -2.45 14.42 -5.44
C PHE A 153 -2.02 13.08 -4.82
N LEU A 154 -1.86 12.02 -5.62
CA LEU A 154 -1.35 10.72 -5.15
C LEU A 154 0.09 10.82 -4.65
N SER A 155 0.85 11.80 -5.15
CA SER A 155 2.20 12.11 -4.67
C SER A 155 2.21 12.55 -3.20
N GLU A 156 1.17 13.21 -2.73
CA GLU A 156 1.07 13.74 -1.36
C GLU A 156 0.75 12.65 -0.33
N ILE A 157 0.15 11.54 -0.76
CA ILE A 157 -0.22 10.41 0.11
C ILE A 157 0.80 9.26 0.08
N GLN A 158 1.97 9.42 -0.53
CA GLN A 158 2.99 8.36 -0.59
C GLN A 158 3.47 7.93 0.80
N ASN A 159 3.43 8.84 1.77
CA ASN A 159 3.73 8.54 3.17
C ASN A 159 2.72 7.58 3.82
N GLU A 160 1.51 7.47 3.29
CA GLU A 160 0.48 6.52 3.74
C GLU A 160 0.59 5.16 3.07
N LYS A 161 1.52 4.98 2.12
CA LYS A 161 1.69 3.72 1.42
C LYS A 161 2.20 2.64 2.37
N LEU A 162 1.49 1.52 2.40
CA LEU A 162 1.78 0.35 3.25
C LEU A 162 2.44 -0.77 2.45
N ALA A 163 1.96 -1.01 1.23
CA ALA A 163 2.48 -2.06 0.39
C ALA A 163 2.24 -1.81 -1.10
N SER A 164 3.11 -2.35 -1.93
CA SER A 164 2.97 -2.44 -3.38
C SER A 164 3.07 -3.91 -3.79
N PHE A 165 2.07 -4.43 -4.47
CA PHE A 165 2.13 -5.75 -5.11
C PHE A 165 2.40 -5.58 -6.60
N ARG A 166 3.31 -6.40 -7.15
CA ARG A 166 3.59 -6.42 -8.59
C ARG A 166 3.88 -7.83 -9.06
N ILE A 167 3.51 -8.11 -10.31
CA ILE A 167 3.95 -9.30 -11.04
C ILE A 167 4.90 -8.85 -12.14
N ASN A 168 6.09 -9.44 -12.15
CA ASN A 168 7.12 -9.14 -13.13
C ASN A 168 7.53 -10.42 -13.85
N TYR A 169 7.90 -10.28 -15.12
CA TYR A 169 8.57 -11.37 -15.82
C TYR A 169 9.94 -11.66 -15.20
N CYS A 170 10.35 -12.91 -15.29
CA CYS A 170 11.68 -13.33 -14.94
C CYS A 170 12.70 -12.70 -15.91
N LYS A 171 13.91 -12.44 -15.42
CA LYS A 171 14.96 -11.83 -16.25
C LYS A 171 15.22 -12.67 -17.50
N ASN A 172 15.16 -12.04 -18.68
CA ASN A 172 15.32 -12.67 -20.00
C ASN A 172 14.26 -13.73 -20.34
N ASP A 173 13.06 -13.65 -19.75
CA ASP A 173 11.95 -14.56 -19.98
C ASP A 173 10.66 -13.75 -20.20
N THR A 174 9.75 -14.21 -21.06
CA THR A 174 8.44 -13.58 -21.34
C THR A 174 7.26 -14.51 -21.06
N ILE A 175 7.56 -15.69 -20.52
CA ILE A 175 6.62 -16.76 -20.16
C ILE A 175 6.58 -16.89 -18.64
N ASN A 176 7.75 -17.00 -17.99
CA ASN A 176 7.82 -17.17 -16.55
C ASN A 176 7.83 -15.83 -15.81
N TYR A 177 7.19 -15.80 -14.65
CA TYR A 177 7.02 -14.60 -13.84
C TYR A 177 7.22 -14.88 -12.35
N TYR A 178 7.41 -13.82 -11.58
CA TYR A 178 7.39 -13.83 -10.13
C TYR A 178 6.48 -12.71 -9.63
N ALA A 179 5.86 -12.94 -8.47
CA ALA A 179 4.98 -11.99 -7.82
C ALA A 179 5.57 -11.60 -6.48
N SER A 180 5.66 -10.30 -6.22
CA SER A 180 6.28 -9.75 -5.01
C SER A 180 5.39 -8.70 -4.36
N ILE A 181 5.44 -8.65 -3.02
CA ILE A 181 4.92 -7.53 -2.22
C ILE A 181 6.10 -6.79 -1.61
N THR A 182 6.17 -5.50 -1.87
CA THR A 182 7.08 -4.58 -1.22
C THR A 182 6.33 -3.81 -0.14
N TYR A 183 6.78 -3.88 1.11
CA TYR A 183 6.18 -3.19 2.25
C TYR A 183 6.91 -1.88 2.54
N HIS A 184 6.14 -0.83 2.81
CA HIS A 184 6.61 0.53 3.02
C HIS A 184 6.26 1.06 4.42
N ASN A 185 7.05 2.02 4.92
CA ASN A 185 6.76 2.82 6.11
C ASN A 185 7.33 4.21 5.89
N LYS A 186 6.43 5.19 5.76
CA LYS A 186 6.76 6.59 5.47
C LYS A 186 7.72 6.66 4.28
N GLU A 187 7.22 6.23 3.12
CA GLU A 187 7.90 6.12 1.81
C GLU A 187 9.05 5.10 1.72
N ARG A 188 9.68 4.72 2.84
CA ARG A 188 10.82 3.79 2.82
C ARG A 188 10.36 2.35 2.66
N GLU A 189 10.97 1.64 1.71
CA GLU A 189 10.88 0.19 1.63
C GLU A 189 11.54 -0.46 2.85
N ILE A 190 10.85 -1.41 3.46
CA ILE A 190 11.33 -2.10 4.67
C ILE A 190 11.61 -3.57 4.37
N LYS A 191 10.82 -4.17 3.49
CA LYS A 191 10.86 -5.61 3.19
C LYS A 191 10.18 -5.87 1.86
N THR A 192 10.76 -6.76 1.07
CA THR A 192 10.09 -7.34 -0.10
C THR A 192 9.96 -8.85 0.06
N ASP A 193 8.73 -9.34 -0.04
CA ASP A 193 8.39 -10.76 -0.01
C ASP A 193 8.03 -11.25 -1.41
N THR A 194 8.68 -12.32 -1.86
CA THR A 194 8.26 -13.03 -3.08
C THR A 194 7.22 -14.07 -2.70
N ILE A 195 6.02 -13.99 -3.27
CA ILE A 195 4.91 -14.89 -2.96
C ILE A 195 4.86 -16.05 -3.95
N ILE A 196 5.17 -15.78 -5.20
CA ILE A 196 5.29 -16.79 -6.26
C ILE A 196 6.57 -16.52 -7.01
N ASN A 197 7.31 -17.59 -7.29
CA ASN A 197 8.47 -17.55 -8.16
C ASN A 197 8.39 -18.71 -9.15
N LYS A 198 8.01 -18.41 -10.39
CA LYS A 198 8.04 -19.38 -11.50
C LYS A 198 9.30 -19.24 -12.35
N CYS A 199 10.28 -18.45 -11.94
CA CYS A 199 11.52 -18.31 -12.69
C CYS A 199 12.27 -19.64 -12.72
N LEU A 200 12.58 -20.11 -13.93
CA LEU A 200 13.49 -21.22 -14.11
C LEU A 200 14.84 -20.84 -13.52
N LYS A 201 15.38 -21.64 -12.59
CA LYS A 201 16.78 -21.53 -12.22
C LYS A 201 17.58 -21.92 -13.46
N ILE A 202 18.10 -20.93 -14.17
CA ILE A 202 19.10 -21.18 -15.21
C ILE A 202 20.32 -21.75 -14.49
N SER A 203 20.47 -23.07 -14.46
CA SER A 203 21.75 -23.70 -14.18
C SER A 203 22.73 -23.08 -15.16
N LYS A 204 23.77 -22.40 -14.67
CA LYS A 204 24.82 -21.77 -15.48
C LYS A 204 25.13 -22.67 -16.67
N ILE A 205 24.71 -22.28 -17.86
CA ILE A 205 25.14 -22.93 -19.09
C ILE A 205 26.64 -22.68 -19.13
N ILE A 206 27.42 -23.71 -18.82
CA ILE A 206 28.86 -23.70 -18.99
C ILE A 206 29.06 -23.55 -20.48
N VAL A 207 29.33 -22.32 -20.94
CA VAL A 207 29.73 -22.09 -22.31
C VAL A 207 31.02 -22.89 -22.51
N PRO A 208 31.05 -23.90 -23.40
CA PRO A 208 32.28 -24.61 -23.67
C PRO A 208 33.29 -23.59 -24.20
N LYS A 209 34.40 -23.46 -23.47
CA LYS A 209 35.52 -22.59 -23.84
C LYS A 209 35.98 -23.02 -25.23
N LYS A 210 35.84 -22.12 -26.22
CA LYS A 210 36.28 -22.34 -27.61
C LYS A 210 37.75 -22.80 -27.58
N PRO A 211 38.15 -23.86 -28.32
CA PRO A 211 39.53 -24.32 -28.31
C PRO A 211 40.45 -23.19 -28.76
N GLN A 212 41.45 -22.86 -27.94
CA GLN A 212 42.57 -22.02 -28.37
C GLN A 212 43.34 -22.81 -29.42
N ILE A 213 43.30 -22.33 -30.67
CA ILE A 213 44.18 -22.78 -31.72
C ILE A 213 45.59 -22.30 -31.33
N ILE A 214 46.46 -23.25 -31.03
CA ILE A 214 47.89 -23.03 -30.79
C ILE A 214 48.48 -22.63 -32.15
N GLY A 215 48.83 -21.36 -32.30
CA GLY A 215 49.67 -20.88 -33.39
C GLY A 215 51.13 -21.02 -32.99
N GLU A 216 51.79 -22.05 -33.50
CA GLU A 216 53.26 -22.14 -33.48
C GLU A 216 53.82 -21.08 -34.44
N SER A 217 54.47 -20.04 -33.90
CA SER A 217 55.36 -19.17 -34.67
C SER A 217 56.81 -19.66 -34.49
N GLY A 218 57.25 -20.53 -35.38
CA GLY A 218 58.66 -20.91 -35.53
C GLY A 218 59.35 -20.02 -36.57
N ILE A 219 60.22 -19.14 -36.12
CA ILE A 219 61.17 -18.40 -36.95
C ILE A 219 62.37 -19.31 -37.23
N ALA A 220 62.66 -19.63 -38.49
CA ALA A 220 64.02 -20.00 -38.92
C ALA A 220 64.25 -19.77 -40.42
N LYS A 221 65.03 -18.70 -40.69
CA LYS A 221 66.13 -18.55 -41.65
C LYS A 221 66.06 -19.32 -42.98
N GLY A 222 66.11 -18.53 -44.06
CA GLY A 222 66.50 -19.02 -45.38
C GLY A 222 67.98 -19.42 -45.46
N MET A 223 68.28 -20.35 -46.36
CA MET A 223 69.56 -20.47 -47.05
C MET A 223 69.38 -21.30 -48.34
N VAL A 224 69.58 -20.60 -49.46
CA VAL A 224 70.16 -20.97 -50.77
C VAL A 224 70.49 -22.45 -51.07
N ILE A 225 70.15 -22.92 -52.29
CA ILE A 225 70.96 -23.59 -53.35
C ILE A 225 69.96 -24.00 -54.47
N GLU A 226 69.86 -23.32 -55.61
CA GLU A 226 70.64 -23.41 -56.87
C GLU A 226 70.38 -24.67 -57.74
N LYS A 227 70.16 -24.40 -59.05
CA LYS A 227 70.16 -25.28 -60.25
C LYS A 227 68.86 -26.09 -60.47
N GLN A 228 68.25 -26.11 -61.65
CA GLN A 228 68.74 -25.93 -63.03
C GLN A 228 67.59 -25.44 -63.92
#